data_AF-A0A2E4P3X6-F1
#
_entry.id   AF-A0A2E4P3X6-F1
#
_cell.length_a   1.000
_cell.length_b   1.000
_cell.length_c   1.000
_cell.angle_alpha   90.00
_cell.angle_beta   90.00
_cell.angle_gamma   90.00
#
_symmetry.space_group_name_H-M   'P 1'
#
loop_
_entity.id
_entity.type
_entity.pdbx_description
1 polymer ?
#
loop_
_entity_poly.entity_id
_entity_poly.type
_entity_poly.pdbx_seq_one_letter_code
_entity_poly.pdbx_strand_id
1 'polypeptide(L)'
;MKLGIDKIQKYGLESLVILFSIILSFYIEGQRDLAEKNSDKNKLITDLINTIDEDQKQLDYIKSEMNKTVKLINEIQADINSENSNLSKIDIINKISEIKVSYSFFSQEGIFNQLISTGSFELIENEDLKLLLLKIYNHQNNRNYAISNLIDIFSIEFYNTVYQKFRIDINVNNMEGEIYGISVVSDFNFNKTFYFSDEFYGFLTRAKTYANLYSRLLNDISENYKQAKIYSEYEINI
;
A
#
# COMPACT_ATOMS: atom_id res chain seq x y z
N MET A 1 -61.76 -25.20 51.15
CA MET A 1 -60.55 -25.44 50.34
C MET A 1 -59.66 -24.20 50.39
N LYS A 2 -58.97 -23.94 51.52
CA LYS A 2 -57.98 -22.85 51.67
C LYS A 2 -56.59 -23.42 51.36
N LEU A 3 -56.40 -23.92 50.14
CA LEU A 3 -55.08 -24.24 49.64
C LEU A 3 -54.67 -23.09 48.73
N GLY A 4 -53.69 -22.32 49.19
CA GLY A 4 -52.59 -22.01 48.30
C GLY A 4 -52.47 -20.61 47.71
N ILE A 5 -53.18 -19.58 48.18
CA ILE A 5 -52.87 -18.20 47.72
C ILE A 5 -51.45 -17.80 48.15
N ASP A 6 -51.08 -18.06 49.41
CA ASP A 6 -49.71 -17.81 49.91
C ASP A 6 -48.67 -18.69 49.20
N LYS A 7 -49.02 -19.93 48.86
CA LYS A 7 -48.14 -20.83 48.10
C LYS A 7 -47.97 -20.34 46.66
N ILE A 8 -49.04 -19.93 45.98
CA ILE A 8 -49.00 -19.41 44.61
C ILE A 8 -48.20 -18.09 44.55
N GLN A 9 -48.40 -17.19 45.52
CA GLN A 9 -47.60 -15.97 45.62
C GLN A 9 -46.12 -16.27 45.88
N LYS A 10 -45.83 -17.20 46.78
CA LYS A 10 -44.45 -17.65 47.05
C LYS A 10 -43.80 -18.27 45.81
N TYR A 11 -44.45 -19.23 45.16
CA TYR A 11 -43.94 -19.86 43.94
C TYR A 11 -43.83 -18.87 42.77
N GLY A 12 -44.73 -17.90 42.67
CA GLY A 12 -44.64 -16.83 41.67
C GLY A 12 -43.44 -15.92 41.91
N LEU A 13 -43.20 -15.54 43.17
CA LEU A 13 -42.04 -14.72 43.55
C LEU A 13 -40.72 -15.48 43.36
N GLU A 14 -40.67 -16.76 43.74
CA GLU A 14 -39.53 -17.66 43.48
C GLU A 14 -39.26 -17.79 41.97
N SER A 15 -40.29 -17.99 41.16
CA SER A 15 -40.15 -18.07 39.69
C SER A 15 -39.63 -16.76 39.09
N LEU A 16 -40.08 -15.62 39.60
CA LEU A 16 -39.64 -14.29 39.15
C LEU A 16 -38.18 -14.04 39.52
N VAL A 17 -37.77 -14.42 40.74
CA VAL A 17 -36.37 -14.36 41.18
C VAL A 17 -35.48 -15.24 40.28
N ILE A 18 -35.89 -16.48 40.00
CA ILE A 18 -35.14 -17.38 39.11
C ILE A 18 -35.01 -16.78 37.71
N LEU A 19 -36.12 -16.28 37.13
CA LEU A 19 -36.10 -15.66 35.82
C LEU A 19 -35.18 -14.43 35.80
N PHE A 20 -35.24 -13.59 36.82
CA PHE A 20 -34.38 -12.41 36.95
C PHE A 20 -32.90 -12.79 37.08
N SER A 21 -32.58 -13.83 37.85
CA SER A 21 -31.21 -14.35 37.97
C SER A 21 -30.67 -14.86 36.63
N ILE A 22 -31.49 -15.56 35.84
CA ILE A 22 -31.11 -16.04 34.51
C ILE A 22 -30.85 -14.86 33.56
N ILE A 23 -31.75 -13.88 33.51
CA ILE A 23 -31.60 -12.68 32.67
C ILE A 23 -30.34 -11.90 33.08
N LEU A 24 -30.12 -11.73 34.38
CA LEU A 24 -28.93 -11.05 34.90
C LEU A 24 -27.64 -11.79 34.53
N SER A 25 -27.64 -13.13 34.60
CA SER A 25 -26.50 -13.96 34.18
C SER A 25 -26.19 -13.76 32.70
N PHE A 26 -27.21 -13.79 31.83
CA PHE A 26 -27.01 -13.53 30.40
C PHE A 26 -26.54 -12.11 30.10
N TYR A 27 -27.04 -11.13 30.85
CA TYR A 27 -26.59 -9.74 30.71
C TYR A 27 -25.11 -9.58 31.09
N ILE A 28 -24.68 -10.16 32.21
CA ILE A 28 -23.28 -10.11 32.66
C ILE A 28 -22.37 -10.81 31.64
N GLU A 29 -22.77 -11.99 31.15
CA GLU A 29 -22.03 -12.71 30.14
C GLU A 29 -21.90 -11.90 28.84
N GLY A 30 -23.00 -11.32 28.36
CA GLY A 30 -23.00 -10.49 27.16
C GLY A 30 -22.11 -9.24 27.28
N GLN A 31 -22.03 -8.64 28.47
CA GLN A 31 -21.10 -7.52 28.72
C GLN A 31 -19.64 -7.97 28.72
N ARG A 32 -19.34 -9.15 29.26
CA ARG A 32 -17.99 -9.72 29.22
C ARG A 32 -17.57 -10.02 27.78
N ASP A 33 -18.44 -10.66 27.00
CA ASP A 33 -18.18 -10.98 25.60
C ASP A 33 -17.96 -9.73 24.76
N LEU A 34 -18.74 -8.67 25.00
CA LEU A 34 -18.56 -7.39 24.32
C LEU A 34 -17.23 -6.73 24.68
N ALA A 35 -16.84 -6.77 25.95
CA ALA A 35 -15.56 -6.24 26.41
C ALA A 35 -14.37 -6.99 25.78
N GLU A 36 -14.45 -8.32 25.67
CA GLU A 36 -13.42 -9.14 25.01
C GLU A 36 -13.32 -8.79 23.51
N LYS A 37 -14.45 -8.70 22.81
CA LYS A 37 -14.46 -8.30 21.39
C LYS A 37 -13.92 -6.90 21.15
N ASN A 38 -14.20 -5.95 22.05
CA ASN A 38 -13.62 -4.61 21.98
C ASN A 38 -12.11 -4.63 22.22
N SER A 39 -11.62 -5.50 23.11
CA SER A 39 -10.18 -5.70 23.31
C SER A 39 -9.51 -6.26 22.05
N ASP A 40 -10.11 -7.26 21.42
CA ASP A 40 -9.62 -7.84 20.17
C ASP A 40 -9.65 -6.82 19.01
N LYS A 41 -10.72 -6.02 18.91
CA LYS A 41 -10.78 -4.87 17.98
C LYS A 41 -9.57 -3.95 18.18
N ASN A 42 -9.33 -3.49 19.41
CA ASN A 42 -8.24 -2.55 19.69
C ASN A 42 -6.87 -3.14 19.38
N LYS A 43 -6.68 -4.45 19.60
CA LYS A 43 -5.47 -5.15 19.20
C LYS A 43 -5.29 -5.15 17.67
N LEU A 44 -6.33 -5.50 16.91
CA LEU A 44 -6.28 -5.47 15.45
C LEU A 44 -6.05 -4.06 14.90
N ILE A 45 -6.63 -3.02 15.51
CA ILE A 45 -6.37 -1.63 15.11
C ILE A 45 -4.91 -1.24 15.43
N THR A 46 -4.36 -1.72 16.54
CA THR A 46 -2.94 -1.51 16.87
C THR A 46 -2.04 -2.17 15.83
N ASP A 47 -2.33 -3.41 15.45
CA ASP A 47 -1.60 -4.12 14.39
C ASP A 47 -1.75 -3.41 13.04
N LEU A 48 -2.94 -2.87 12.74
CA LEU A 48 -3.19 -2.07 11.53
C LEU A 48 -2.31 -0.82 11.48
N ILE A 49 -2.15 -0.11 12.60
CA ILE A 49 -1.26 1.05 12.69
C ILE A 49 0.19 0.65 12.35
N ASN A 50 0.67 -0.46 12.90
CA ASN A 50 2.01 -0.97 12.60
C ASN A 50 2.18 -1.30 11.11
N THR A 51 1.19 -1.95 10.51
CA THR A 51 1.16 -2.26 9.09
C THR A 51 1.14 -0.99 8.22
N ILE A 52 0.38 0.03 8.62
CA ILE A 52 0.36 1.33 7.94
C ILE A 52 1.75 1.98 7.96
N ASP A 53 2.48 1.90 9.08
CA ASP A 53 3.83 2.46 9.19
C ASP A 53 4.84 1.75 8.28
N GLU A 54 4.71 0.44 8.08
CA GLU A 54 5.52 -0.32 7.12
C GLU A 54 5.17 0.04 5.67
N ASP A 55 3.88 0.12 5.35
CA ASP A 55 3.40 0.53 4.02
C ASP A 55 3.88 1.96 3.68
N GLN A 56 3.92 2.88 4.64
CA GLN A 56 4.50 4.22 4.46
C GLN A 56 5.99 4.17 4.08
N LYS A 57 6.78 3.33 4.74
CA LYS A 57 8.20 3.16 4.39
C LYS A 57 8.36 2.66 2.97
N GLN A 58 7.53 1.71 2.54
CA GLN A 58 7.53 1.22 1.16
C GLN A 58 7.16 2.34 0.17
N LEU A 59 6.13 3.13 0.48
CA LEU A 59 5.72 4.27 -0.34
C LEU A 59 6.84 5.31 -0.49
N ASP A 60 7.54 5.63 0.59
CA ASP A 60 8.63 6.60 0.59
C ASP A 60 9.82 6.10 -0.25
N TYR A 61 10.17 4.82 -0.13
CA TYR A 61 11.19 4.20 -0.98
C TYR A 61 10.81 4.29 -2.46
N ILE A 62 9.60 3.86 -2.83
CA ILE A 62 9.16 3.86 -4.24
C ILE A 62 9.15 5.28 -4.79
N LYS A 63 8.65 6.27 -4.04
CA LYS A 63 8.68 7.68 -4.46
C LYS A 63 10.11 8.19 -4.67
N SER A 64 11.06 7.77 -3.84
CA SER A 64 12.46 8.15 -4.00
C SER A 64 13.04 7.63 -5.33
N GLU A 65 12.75 6.37 -5.67
CA GLU A 65 13.16 5.75 -6.94
C GLU A 65 12.48 6.38 -8.15
N MET A 66 11.20 6.77 -8.03
CA MET A 66 10.51 7.50 -9.09
C MET A 66 11.10 8.89 -9.33
N ASN A 67 11.43 9.62 -8.25
CA ASN A 67 12.09 10.91 -8.36
C ASN A 67 13.48 10.78 -9.00
N LYS A 68 14.24 9.74 -8.63
CA LYS A 68 15.52 9.41 -9.26
C LYS A 68 15.34 9.15 -10.76
N THR A 69 14.37 8.33 -11.15
CA THR A 69 14.04 8.03 -12.55
C THR A 69 13.71 9.30 -13.34
N VAL A 70 12.86 10.18 -12.79
CA VAL A 70 12.51 11.45 -13.44
C VAL A 70 13.74 12.34 -13.64
N LYS A 71 14.63 12.40 -12.64
CA LYS A 71 15.90 13.14 -12.74
C LYS A 71 16.80 12.59 -13.85
N LEU A 72 17.02 11.28 -13.87
CA LEU A 72 17.84 10.62 -14.89
C LEU A 72 17.30 10.87 -16.31
N ILE A 73 15.99 10.76 -16.48
CA ILE A 73 15.34 11.03 -17.77
C ILE A 73 15.53 12.49 -18.19
N ASN A 74 15.36 13.44 -17.27
CA ASN A 74 15.55 14.86 -17.59
C ASN A 74 17.00 15.16 -18.01
N GLU A 75 17.99 14.55 -17.36
CA GLU A 75 19.40 14.68 -17.73
C GLU A 75 19.69 14.12 -19.12
N ILE A 76 19.14 12.94 -19.46
CA ILE A 76 19.29 12.34 -20.80
C ILE A 76 18.58 13.18 -21.87
N GLN A 77 17.34 13.63 -21.60
CA GLN A 77 16.61 14.48 -22.54
C GLN A 77 17.31 15.83 -22.75
N ALA A 78 17.90 16.41 -21.70
CA ALA A 78 18.70 17.63 -21.84
C ALA A 78 19.94 17.42 -22.70
N ASP A 79 20.61 16.27 -22.58
CA ASP A 79 21.75 15.91 -23.44
C ASP A 79 21.33 15.73 -24.91
N ILE A 80 20.23 15.01 -25.17
CA ILE A 80 19.66 14.83 -26.53
C ILE A 80 19.31 16.18 -27.15
N ASN A 81 18.74 17.11 -26.37
CA ASN A 81 18.34 18.43 -26.83
C ASN A 81 19.51 19.41 -26.99
N SER A 82 20.72 19.06 -26.55
CA SER A 82 21.88 19.94 -26.61
C SER A 82 22.62 19.84 -27.95
N GLU A 83 23.17 20.95 -28.44
CA GLU A 83 23.91 20.98 -29.70
C GLU A 83 25.26 20.23 -29.66
N ASN A 84 25.82 19.95 -28.47
CA ASN A 84 27.17 19.41 -28.31
C ASN A 84 27.30 18.10 -27.51
N SER A 85 26.22 17.49 -27.01
CA SER A 85 26.22 16.26 -26.18
C SER A 85 27.26 16.29 -25.06
N ASN A 86 26.83 16.70 -23.87
CA ASN A 86 27.68 16.90 -22.70
C ASN A 86 27.99 15.59 -21.95
N LEU A 87 27.23 14.52 -22.19
CA LEU A 87 27.41 13.23 -21.51
C LEU A 87 28.28 12.27 -22.33
N SER A 88 29.17 11.56 -21.64
CA SER A 88 29.90 10.47 -22.28
C SER A 88 28.96 9.29 -22.55
N LYS A 89 29.32 8.43 -23.51
CA LYS A 89 28.50 7.24 -23.85
C LYS A 89 28.32 6.31 -22.64
N ILE A 90 29.35 6.14 -21.81
CA ILE A 90 29.27 5.32 -20.60
C ILE A 90 28.32 5.96 -19.58
N ASP A 91 28.37 7.28 -19.41
CA ASP A 91 27.45 7.98 -18.50
C ASP A 91 26.01 7.85 -18.95
N ILE A 92 25.75 7.96 -20.27
CA ILE A 92 24.42 7.77 -20.84
C ILE A 92 23.90 6.37 -20.54
N ILE A 93 24.70 5.33 -20.82
CA ILE A 93 24.28 3.94 -20.62
C ILE A 93 24.07 3.62 -19.14
N ASN A 94 24.92 4.13 -18.25
CA ASN A 94 24.73 3.97 -16.81
C ASN A 94 23.41 4.62 -16.37
N LYS A 95 23.14 5.88 -16.77
CA LYS A 95 21.89 6.57 -16.45
C LYS A 95 20.66 5.83 -17.00
N ILE A 96 20.73 5.34 -18.24
CA ILE A 96 19.65 4.56 -18.86
C ILE A 96 19.40 3.27 -18.09
N SER A 97 20.45 2.57 -17.66
CA SER A 97 20.34 1.30 -16.93
C SER A 97 19.79 1.48 -15.50
N GLU A 98 19.94 2.68 -14.94
CA GLU A 98 19.37 3.08 -13.65
C GLU A 98 17.93 3.58 -13.73
N ILE A 99 17.37 3.81 -14.93
CA ILE A 99 15.94 4.14 -15.07
C ILE A 99 15.13 2.91 -14.62
N LYS A 100 14.34 3.09 -13.56
CA LYS A 100 13.43 2.07 -13.03
C LYS A 100 12.00 2.58 -13.13
N VAL A 101 11.27 2.09 -14.12
CA VAL A 101 9.91 2.56 -14.40
C VAL A 101 8.83 1.82 -13.62
N SER A 102 9.11 0.60 -13.16
CA SER A 102 8.13 -0.36 -12.64
C SER A 102 8.41 -0.78 -11.20
N TYR A 103 8.36 0.18 -10.27
CA TYR A 103 8.22 -0.15 -8.85
C TYR A 103 6.74 -0.16 -8.49
N SER A 104 6.27 -1.30 -7.98
CA SER A 104 4.88 -1.51 -7.59
C SER A 104 4.74 -1.47 -6.07
N PHE A 105 3.78 -0.69 -5.59
CA PHE A 105 3.38 -0.67 -4.19
C PHE A 105 2.42 -1.82 -3.92
N PHE A 106 2.67 -2.58 -2.84
CA PHE A 106 1.83 -3.71 -2.44
C PHE A 106 1.43 -3.52 -0.97
N SER A 107 0.22 -2.99 -0.77
CA SER A 107 -0.33 -2.80 0.58
C SER A 107 -0.49 -4.13 1.32
N GLN A 108 -0.25 -4.10 2.61
CA GLN A 108 -0.47 -5.24 3.48
C GLN A 108 -1.92 -5.30 3.97
N GLU A 109 -2.78 -6.04 3.26
CA GLU A 109 -4.23 -6.10 3.53
C GLU A 109 -4.62 -7.07 4.65
N GLY A 110 -3.66 -7.84 5.18
CA GLY A 110 -3.93 -8.95 6.09
C GLY A 110 -4.72 -8.57 7.35
N ILE A 111 -4.32 -7.48 8.01
CA ILE A 111 -4.98 -7.01 9.24
C ILE A 111 -6.37 -6.44 8.94
N PHE A 112 -6.52 -5.70 7.83
CA PHE A 112 -7.84 -5.23 7.40
C PHE A 112 -8.80 -6.41 7.12
N ASN A 113 -8.32 -7.46 6.45
CA ASN A 113 -9.11 -8.67 6.21
C ASN A 113 -9.47 -9.41 7.52
N GLN A 114 -8.57 -9.40 8.52
CA GLN A 114 -8.89 -9.91 9.85
C GLN A 114 -10.00 -9.09 10.51
N LEU A 115 -9.92 -7.76 10.52
CA LEU A 115 -10.97 -6.87 11.06
C LEU A 115 -12.35 -7.21 10.48
N ILE A 116 -12.44 -7.44 9.16
CA ILE A 116 -13.69 -7.82 8.49
C ILE A 116 -14.14 -9.22 8.92
N SER A 117 -13.25 -10.22 8.83
CA SER A 117 -13.61 -11.62 9.07
C SER A 117 -13.96 -11.96 10.51
N THR A 118 -13.42 -11.24 11.50
CA THR A 118 -13.75 -11.40 12.92
C THR A 118 -14.99 -10.60 13.34
N GLY A 119 -15.51 -9.72 12.48
CA GLY A 119 -16.55 -8.76 12.80
C GLY A 119 -16.08 -7.59 13.66
N SER A 120 -14.78 -7.48 13.95
CA SER A 120 -14.19 -6.36 14.71
C SER A 120 -14.35 -5.03 13.98
N PHE A 121 -14.42 -5.03 12.65
CA PHE A 121 -14.67 -3.84 11.84
C PHE A 121 -16.00 -3.15 12.19
N GLU A 122 -17.04 -3.92 12.52
CA GLU A 122 -18.36 -3.38 12.91
C GLU A 122 -18.35 -2.71 14.28
N LEU A 123 -17.34 -3.02 15.11
CA LEU A 123 -17.15 -2.45 16.44
C LEU A 123 -16.34 -1.14 16.42
N ILE A 124 -15.89 -0.70 15.24
CA ILE A 124 -15.24 0.61 15.07
C ILE A 124 -16.32 1.69 15.21
N GLU A 125 -16.15 2.55 16.21
CA GLU A 125 -17.10 3.64 16.50
C GLU A 125 -16.89 4.82 15.55
N ASN A 126 -15.65 5.10 15.18
CA ASN A 126 -15.31 6.17 14.24
C ASN A 126 -15.77 5.82 12.80
N GLU A 127 -16.89 6.39 12.38
CA GLU A 127 -17.44 6.27 11.03
C GLU A 127 -16.45 6.71 9.94
N ASP A 128 -15.71 7.80 10.17
CA ASP A 128 -14.72 8.31 9.20
C ASP A 128 -13.56 7.33 9.03
N LEU A 129 -13.13 6.66 10.12
CA LEU A 129 -12.15 5.57 10.06
C LEU A 129 -12.68 4.43 9.19
N LYS A 130 -13.90 3.95 9.44
CA LYS A 130 -14.51 2.85 8.65
C LYS A 130 -14.53 3.18 7.16
N LEU A 131 -15.03 4.35 6.80
CA LEU A 131 -15.11 4.79 5.40
C LEU A 131 -13.72 4.92 4.77
N LEU A 132 -12.75 5.43 5.50
CA LEU A 132 -11.39 5.60 5.01
C LEU A 132 -10.69 4.26 4.79
N LEU A 133 -10.83 3.29 5.70
CA LEU A 133 -10.28 1.95 5.55
C LEU A 133 -10.88 1.24 4.34
N LEU A 134 -12.20 1.31 4.15
CA LEU A 134 -12.86 0.77 2.96
C LEU A 134 -12.36 1.42 1.67
N LYS A 135 -12.14 2.73 1.68
CA LYS A 135 -11.60 3.46 0.52
C LYS A 135 -10.18 3.00 0.19
N ILE A 136 -9.30 2.88 1.19
CA ILE A 136 -7.90 2.46 1.02
C ILE A 136 -7.87 1.02 0.49
N TYR A 137 -8.43 0.07 1.24
CA TYR A 137 -8.22 -1.34 1.00
C TYR A 137 -9.07 -1.93 -0.12
N ASN A 138 -10.12 -1.23 -0.58
CA ASN A 138 -10.88 -1.64 -1.75
C ASN A 138 -10.56 -0.79 -2.98
N HIS A 139 -11.02 0.47 -2.99
CA HIS A 139 -11.03 1.27 -4.22
C HIS A 139 -9.63 1.72 -4.63
N GLN A 140 -8.84 2.18 -3.66
CA GLN A 140 -7.53 2.73 -3.91
C GLN A 140 -6.52 1.62 -4.27
N ASN A 141 -6.55 0.49 -3.56
CA ASN A 141 -5.73 -0.67 -3.90
C ASN A 141 -6.04 -1.21 -5.30
N ASN A 142 -7.32 -1.36 -5.66
CA ASN A 142 -7.70 -1.76 -7.03
C ASN A 142 -7.17 -0.80 -8.09
N ARG A 143 -7.24 0.51 -7.85
CA ARG A 143 -6.68 1.52 -8.76
C ARG A 143 -5.16 1.40 -8.85
N ASN A 144 -4.48 1.20 -7.73
CA ASN A 144 -3.05 0.98 -7.68
C ASN A 144 -2.65 -0.23 -8.53
N TYR A 145 -3.26 -1.39 -8.31
CA TYR A 145 -2.98 -2.61 -9.07
C TYR A 145 -3.19 -2.44 -10.58
N ALA A 146 -4.28 -1.79 -10.98
CA ALA A 146 -4.56 -1.54 -12.40
C ALA A 146 -3.48 -0.66 -13.05
N ILE A 147 -3.04 0.40 -12.37
CA ILE A 147 -2.00 1.32 -12.89
C ILE A 147 -0.63 0.65 -12.87
N SER A 148 -0.27 -0.06 -11.79
CA SER A 148 0.96 -0.83 -11.70
C SER A 148 1.10 -1.81 -12.86
N ASN A 149 0.06 -2.57 -13.20
CA ASN A 149 0.09 -3.50 -14.33
C ASN A 149 0.33 -2.79 -15.67
N LEU A 150 -0.27 -1.61 -15.90
CA LEU A 150 -0.03 -0.83 -17.12
C LEU A 150 1.43 -0.35 -17.20
N ILE A 151 2.01 0.03 -16.07
CA ILE A 151 3.40 0.47 -15.97
C ILE A 151 4.35 -0.73 -16.18
N ASP A 152 4.03 -1.90 -15.65
CA ASP A 152 4.81 -3.12 -15.82
C ASP A 152 4.84 -3.57 -17.30
N ILE A 153 3.70 -3.51 -18.00
CA ILE A 153 3.65 -3.81 -19.43
C ILE A 153 4.54 -2.84 -20.22
N PHE A 154 4.47 -1.54 -19.91
CA PHE A 154 5.33 -0.55 -20.55
C PHE A 154 6.81 -0.75 -20.21
N SER A 155 7.14 -1.10 -18.96
CA SER A 155 8.53 -1.26 -18.54
C SER A 155 9.20 -2.42 -19.28
N ILE A 156 8.47 -3.52 -19.52
CA ILE A 156 8.95 -4.64 -20.35
C ILE A 156 9.33 -4.16 -21.75
N GLU A 157 8.45 -3.39 -22.41
CA GLU A 157 8.71 -2.83 -23.74
C GLU A 157 9.93 -1.89 -23.72
N PHE A 158 9.99 -1.00 -22.72
CA PHE A 158 11.08 -0.05 -22.54
C PHE A 158 12.42 -0.76 -22.38
N TYR A 159 12.52 -1.71 -21.43
CA TYR A 159 13.76 -2.44 -21.15
C TYR A 159 14.21 -3.28 -22.34
N ASN A 160 13.28 -4.02 -22.98
CA ASN A 160 13.61 -4.84 -24.14
C ASN A 160 14.19 -3.98 -25.27
N THR A 161 13.54 -2.84 -25.56
CA THR A 161 14.00 -1.93 -26.62
C THR A 161 15.37 -1.33 -26.27
N VAL A 162 15.53 -0.83 -25.06
CA VAL A 162 16.79 -0.22 -24.59
C VAL A 162 17.93 -1.24 -24.63
N TYR A 163 17.76 -2.42 -24.05
CA TYR A 163 18.80 -3.45 -24.01
C TYR A 163 19.15 -3.95 -25.41
N GLN A 164 18.17 -4.10 -26.30
CA GLN A 164 18.43 -4.49 -27.69
C GLN A 164 19.17 -3.41 -28.48
N LYS A 165 18.71 -2.16 -28.40
CA LYS A 165 19.24 -1.07 -29.24
C LYS A 165 20.62 -0.61 -28.80
N PHE A 166 20.94 -0.67 -27.50
CA PHE A 166 22.24 -0.32 -26.95
C PHE A 166 23.13 -1.54 -26.64
N ARG A 167 22.65 -2.77 -26.88
CA ARG A 167 23.35 -4.04 -26.61
C ARG A 167 24.01 -4.04 -25.23
N ILE A 168 23.24 -3.74 -24.19
CA ILE A 168 23.75 -3.58 -22.82
C ILE A 168 23.90 -4.95 -22.17
N ASP A 169 25.07 -5.21 -21.60
CA ASP A 169 25.32 -6.33 -20.68
C ASP A 169 25.32 -5.81 -19.23
N ILE A 170 24.62 -6.52 -18.35
CA ILE A 170 24.39 -6.11 -16.96
C ILE A 170 24.76 -7.28 -16.05
N ASN A 171 25.61 -7.01 -15.07
CA ASN A 171 25.80 -7.85 -13.91
C ASN A 171 24.93 -7.36 -12.76
N VAL A 172 24.31 -8.26 -12.02
CA VAL A 172 23.50 -7.91 -10.85
C VAL A 172 24.22 -8.36 -9.58
N ASN A 173 24.51 -7.40 -8.69
CA ASN A 173 24.95 -7.71 -7.33
C ASN A 173 23.72 -8.00 -6.47
N ASN A 174 23.46 -9.28 -6.20
CA ASN A 174 22.32 -9.71 -5.41
C ASN A 174 22.54 -9.59 -3.89
N MET A 175 23.73 -9.15 -3.44
CA MET A 175 24.05 -8.97 -2.03
C MET A 175 23.79 -7.54 -1.52
N GLU A 176 23.44 -6.61 -2.42
CA GLU A 176 23.22 -5.19 -2.13
C GLU A 176 21.91 -4.70 -2.76
N GLY A 177 21.19 -3.79 -2.09
CA GLY A 177 19.92 -3.20 -2.53
C GLY A 177 18.74 -3.50 -1.60
N GLU A 178 17.75 -2.60 -1.50
CA GLU A 178 16.62 -2.76 -0.56
C GLU A 178 15.58 -3.78 -1.07
N ILE A 179 15.16 -3.68 -2.33
CA ILE A 179 14.16 -4.57 -2.94
C ILE A 179 14.78 -5.45 -4.03
N TYR A 180 15.67 -4.88 -4.84
CA TYR A 180 16.34 -5.57 -5.95
C TYR A 180 17.85 -5.38 -5.87
N GLY A 181 18.60 -6.33 -6.44
CA GLY A 181 20.04 -6.24 -6.58
C GLY A 181 20.48 -5.01 -7.38
N ILE A 182 21.66 -4.48 -7.07
CA ILE A 182 22.24 -3.35 -7.80
C ILE A 182 22.74 -3.84 -9.17
N SER A 183 22.24 -3.21 -10.24
CA SER A 183 22.66 -3.49 -11.62
C SER A 183 23.92 -2.68 -11.97
N VAL A 184 24.93 -3.34 -12.50
CA VAL A 184 26.18 -2.72 -12.97
C VAL A 184 26.38 -3.07 -14.44
N VAL A 185 26.58 -2.04 -15.27
CA VAL A 185 26.86 -2.22 -16.70
C VAL A 185 28.26 -2.79 -16.88
N SER A 186 28.36 -3.96 -17.54
CA SER A 186 29.64 -4.60 -17.86
C SER A 186 30.14 -4.26 -19.26
N ASP A 187 29.26 -4.21 -20.25
CA ASP A 187 29.58 -3.89 -21.64
C ASP A 187 28.37 -3.27 -22.36
N PHE A 188 28.61 -2.54 -23.46
CA PHE A 188 27.56 -1.96 -24.29
C PHE A 188 28.01 -1.64 -25.72
N ASN A 189 27.07 -1.57 -26.66
CA ASN A 189 27.29 -0.98 -27.99
C ASN A 189 26.39 0.24 -28.20
N PHE A 190 26.99 1.43 -28.14
CA PHE A 190 26.23 2.69 -28.22
C PHE A 190 25.68 2.96 -29.62
N ASN A 191 24.37 2.80 -29.78
CA ASN A 191 23.65 3.17 -30.99
C ASN A 191 23.27 4.66 -30.98
N LYS A 192 24.14 5.48 -31.59
CA LYS A 192 23.94 6.93 -31.69
C LYS A 192 22.66 7.31 -32.43
N THR A 193 22.32 6.59 -33.50
CA THR A 193 21.11 6.87 -34.30
C THR A 193 19.84 6.69 -33.47
N PHE A 194 19.78 5.61 -32.67
CA PHE A 194 18.66 5.39 -31.77
C PHE A 194 18.61 6.42 -30.64
N TYR A 195 19.75 6.78 -30.05
CA TYR A 195 19.81 7.76 -28.95
C TYR A 195 19.20 9.12 -29.33
N PHE A 196 19.45 9.61 -30.55
CA PHE A 196 18.90 10.87 -31.04
C PHE A 196 17.57 10.71 -31.80
N SER A 197 16.94 9.53 -31.75
CA SER A 197 15.68 9.28 -32.45
C SER A 197 14.47 9.77 -31.66
N ASP A 198 13.42 10.16 -32.39
CA ASP A 198 12.10 10.47 -31.80
C ASP A 198 11.50 9.27 -31.05
N GLU A 199 11.85 8.05 -31.47
CA GLU A 199 11.43 6.81 -30.82
C GLU A 199 11.95 6.75 -29.38
N PHE A 200 13.27 6.90 -29.19
CA PHE A 200 13.86 6.87 -27.85
C PHE A 200 13.41 8.06 -26.99
N TYR A 201 13.31 9.26 -27.59
CA TYR A 201 12.79 10.43 -26.88
C TYR A 201 11.33 10.24 -26.42
N GLY A 202 10.51 9.56 -27.24
CA GLY A 202 9.15 9.16 -26.90
C GLY A 202 9.09 8.17 -25.74
N PHE A 203 9.96 7.16 -25.73
CA PHE A 203 10.09 6.22 -24.62
C PHE A 203 10.43 6.93 -23.30
N LEU A 204 11.44 7.81 -23.31
CA LEU A 204 11.83 8.61 -22.15
C LEU A 204 10.67 9.50 -21.65
N THR A 205 9.95 10.14 -22.57
CA THR A 205 8.79 10.97 -22.25
C THR A 205 7.70 10.16 -21.57
N ARG A 206 7.38 8.97 -22.11
CA ARG A 206 6.35 8.09 -21.54
C ARG A 206 6.74 7.55 -20.17
N ALA A 207 7.99 7.13 -20.01
CA ALA A 207 8.54 6.70 -18.72
C ALA A 207 8.43 7.80 -17.65
N LYS A 208 8.80 9.04 -18.00
CA LYS A 208 8.68 10.20 -17.11
C LYS A 208 7.23 10.50 -16.74
N THR A 209 6.31 10.42 -17.71
CA THR A 209 4.88 10.63 -17.45
C THR A 209 4.34 9.58 -16.48
N TYR A 210 4.68 8.30 -16.66
CA TYR A 210 4.25 7.25 -15.74
C TYR A 210 4.82 7.44 -14.33
N ALA A 211 6.10 7.75 -14.20
CA ALA A 211 6.72 8.02 -12.91
C ALA A 211 6.02 9.20 -12.19
N ASN A 212 5.73 10.31 -12.88
CA ASN A 212 5.05 11.44 -12.27
C ASN A 212 3.60 11.14 -11.87
N LEU A 213 2.84 10.47 -12.75
CA LEU A 213 1.44 10.14 -12.48
C LEU A 213 1.31 9.12 -11.34
N TYR A 214 2.19 8.11 -11.29
CA TYR A 214 2.18 7.15 -10.21
C TYR A 214 2.66 7.76 -8.90
N SER A 215 3.71 8.60 -8.89
CA SER A 215 4.11 9.37 -7.71
C SER A 215 2.95 10.19 -7.13
N ARG A 216 2.12 10.79 -7.98
CA ARG A 216 0.91 11.49 -7.53
C ARG A 216 -0.08 10.54 -6.87
N LEU A 217 -0.36 9.39 -7.47
CA LEU A 217 -1.21 8.37 -6.86
C LEU A 217 -0.65 7.95 -5.49
N LEU A 218 0.63 7.60 -5.40
CA LEU A 218 1.28 7.17 -4.15
C LEU A 218 1.26 8.26 -3.07
N ASN A 219 1.23 9.54 -3.44
CA ASN A 219 1.03 10.63 -2.50
C ASN A 219 -0.39 10.62 -1.92
N ASP A 220 -1.42 10.45 -2.76
CA ASP A 220 -2.80 10.33 -2.29
C ASP A 220 -2.96 9.10 -1.38
N ILE A 221 -2.31 7.98 -1.71
CA ILE A 221 -2.28 6.76 -0.89
C ILE A 221 -1.66 7.05 0.49
N SER A 222 -0.46 7.65 0.49
CA SER A 222 0.27 7.99 1.72
C SER A 222 -0.52 8.94 2.62
N GLU A 223 -1.22 9.92 2.06
CA GLU A 223 -2.03 10.85 2.86
C GLU A 223 -3.23 10.13 3.51
N ASN A 224 -3.94 9.29 2.76
CA ASN A 224 -5.04 8.50 3.31
C ASN A 224 -4.56 7.57 4.44
N TYR A 225 -3.37 6.96 4.29
CA TYR A 225 -2.78 6.14 5.35
C TYR A 225 -2.42 6.94 6.61
N LYS A 226 -1.83 8.14 6.46
CA LYS A 226 -1.55 9.02 7.62
C LYS A 226 -2.83 9.38 8.37
N GLN A 227 -3.88 9.73 7.63
CA GLN A 227 -5.17 10.04 8.21
C GLN A 227 -5.82 8.81 8.88
N ALA A 228 -5.72 7.63 8.26
CA ALA A 228 -6.23 6.38 8.83
C ALA A 228 -5.51 6.02 10.14
N LYS A 229 -4.19 6.24 10.22
CA LYS A 229 -3.41 6.07 11.44
C LYS A 229 -3.91 6.98 12.56
N ILE A 230 -4.07 8.28 12.28
CA ILE A 230 -4.58 9.25 13.26
C ILE A 230 -5.96 8.82 13.79
N TYR A 231 -6.86 8.44 12.90
CA TYR A 231 -8.19 7.97 13.31
C TYR A 231 -8.15 6.66 14.09
N SER A 232 -7.23 5.75 13.74
CA SER A 232 -7.01 4.49 14.47
C SER A 232 -6.50 4.73 15.88
N GLU A 233 -5.60 5.71 16.08
CA GLU A 233 -5.11 6.11 17.39
C GLU A 233 -6.24 6.71 18.25
N TYR A 234 -7.14 7.50 17.66
CA TYR A 234 -8.32 7.98 18.38
C TYR A 234 -9.29 6.85 18.76
N GLU A 235 -9.53 5.90 17.85
CA GLU A 235 -10.44 4.78 18.07
C GLU A 235 -10.02 3.88 19.25
N ILE A 236 -8.72 3.67 19.46
CA ILE A 236 -8.22 2.87 20.59
C ILE A 236 -8.43 3.59 21.95
N ASN A 237 -8.51 4.92 21.94
CA ASN A 237 -8.63 5.75 23.14
C ASN A 237 -10.09 6.08 23.54
N ILE A 238 -11.07 5.56 22.79
CA ILE A 238 -12.50 5.61 23.12
C ILE A 238 -12.86 4.41 24.00
#